data_AF-D1QPG5-F1
#
_entry.id   AF-D1QPG5-F1
#
_cell.length_a   1.000
_cell.length_b   1.000
_cell.length_c   1.000
_cell.angle_alpha   90.00
_cell.angle_beta   90.00
_cell.angle_gamma   90.00
#
_symmetry.space_group_name_H-M   'P 1'
#
loop_
_entity.id
_entity.type
_entity.pdbx_description
1 polymer ?
#
loop_
_entity_poly.entity_id
_entity_poly.type
_entity_poly.pdbx_seq_one_letter_code
_entity_poly.pdbx_strand_id
1 'polypeptide(L)'
;MHKRMLMIVALCASLLQVSAAEADYHVIPLPQQITMSKGKPFSLLPTTQIICTSSDELMQKNARFLCDYIKETTGLTLTLSNSAKVKTPAIMLVLDPKMQGEEAYKLSVSAKKVVISGRTSAGIFYGIQTLRKSLPIMKAANAEPIMLPAAEITDAPRFAYRGMMLDCSRHFFSVDFVKRYIDLLALHNMNVFHWHLTDDQGWRLEIKKYPKLTEIGSKRTGTIMGHNSDVDDGQPYGGFYTQKEAKEIVEYARLRHITVIPEIDMPGHMKAALAAYPELGCTGGPYEVGHAWGIYKDVLCLGNEKVYQFVNDIIDEVADIFPAKYIHIGGDETPTTRWGECPKCKKVAAENNLKLNKLQAYFTNRVEKYINGKGREIVGWDEILDGDINPSATIMSWRGIEPGERGAKLGHDVIMSPTSYCYFDYKQNKNEETEPEGQHALLTVEKVYSLDPAPATMSADSRKHILGAQGNLWTEYVAYPNRAEYAVLPRMAALCEVQWTSTDKKDFNNFRQRADHMAKIYDLHNYVYALHLWPNRFNHNRSDW
;
A
#
# COMPACT_ATOMS: atom_id res chain seq x y z
N MET A 1 -62.35 -6.50 32.44
CA MET A 1 -61.50 -5.38 31.95
C MET A 1 -60.01 -5.55 32.23
N HIS A 2 -59.58 -6.05 33.40
CA HIS A 2 -58.15 -6.15 33.75
C HIS A 2 -57.31 -7.11 32.87
N LYS A 3 -57.86 -8.26 32.42
CA LYS A 3 -57.12 -9.18 31.52
C LYS A 3 -56.86 -8.62 30.11
N ARG A 4 -57.76 -7.78 29.58
CA ARG A 4 -57.57 -7.11 28.27
C ARG A 4 -56.55 -5.97 28.38
N MET A 5 -56.48 -5.29 29.52
CA MET A 5 -55.49 -4.23 29.76
C MET A 5 -54.07 -4.79 29.92
N LEU A 6 -53.91 -5.95 30.58
CA LEU A 6 -52.60 -6.63 30.65
C LEU A 6 -52.12 -7.17 29.29
N MET A 7 -53.01 -7.65 28.42
CA MET A 7 -52.65 -8.08 27.07
C MET A 7 -52.22 -6.91 26.18
N ILE A 8 -52.83 -5.74 26.30
CA ILE A 8 -52.46 -4.54 25.54
C ILE A 8 -51.12 -3.97 26.02
N VAL A 9 -50.84 -3.99 27.33
CA VAL A 9 -49.53 -3.58 27.86
C VAL A 9 -48.42 -4.56 27.44
N ALA A 10 -48.70 -5.87 27.41
CA ALA A 10 -47.74 -6.87 26.92
C ALA A 10 -47.51 -6.77 25.40
N LEU A 11 -48.53 -6.42 24.61
CA LEU A 11 -48.42 -6.24 23.16
C LEU A 11 -47.73 -4.91 22.78
N CYS A 12 -47.93 -3.85 23.56
CA CYS A 12 -47.19 -2.58 23.41
C CYS A 12 -45.72 -2.69 23.88
N ALA A 13 -45.42 -3.55 24.87
CA ALA A 13 -44.04 -3.83 25.27
C ALA A 13 -43.28 -4.68 24.24
N SER A 14 -43.96 -5.45 23.38
CA SER A 14 -43.33 -6.17 22.26
C SER A 14 -43.09 -5.32 20.99
N LEU A 15 -43.55 -4.07 20.96
CA LEU A 15 -43.41 -3.16 19.81
C LEU A 15 -42.30 -2.10 19.99
N LEU A 16 -41.63 -2.08 21.14
CA LEU A 16 -40.39 -1.32 21.35
C LEU A 16 -39.19 -2.26 21.17
N GLN A 17 -39.03 -2.83 19.97
CA GLN A 17 -37.70 -3.26 19.56
C GLN A 17 -36.88 -1.98 19.36
N VAL A 18 -36.14 -1.58 20.40
CA VAL A 18 -35.01 -0.67 20.21
C VAL A 18 -34.12 -1.38 19.20
N SER A 19 -34.09 -0.88 17.96
CA SER A 19 -33.12 -1.30 16.96
C SER A 19 -31.74 -1.09 17.58
N ALA A 20 -31.05 -2.18 17.90
CA ALA A 20 -29.68 -2.10 18.38
C ALA A 20 -28.78 -2.21 17.15
N ALA A 21 -27.82 -1.30 17.02
CA ALA A 21 -26.83 -1.38 15.96
C ALA A 21 -25.86 -2.53 16.28
N GLU A 22 -25.87 -3.57 15.44
CA GLU A 22 -25.02 -4.75 15.63
C GLU A 22 -23.74 -4.65 14.79
N ALA A 23 -22.61 -5.07 15.38
CA ALA A 23 -21.36 -5.23 14.65
C ALA A 23 -21.39 -6.47 13.76
N ASP A 24 -20.79 -6.39 12.57
CA ASP A 24 -20.68 -7.52 11.63
C ASP A 24 -19.20 -7.87 11.40
N TYR A 25 -18.83 -9.10 11.73
CA TYR A 25 -17.44 -9.58 11.61
C TYR A 25 -17.05 -10.01 10.19
N HIS A 26 -18.00 -10.04 9.25
CA HIS A 26 -17.71 -10.26 7.83
C HIS A 26 -17.15 -8.98 7.21
N VAL A 27 -15.91 -8.64 7.55
CA VAL A 27 -15.19 -7.45 7.09
C VAL A 27 -14.32 -7.72 5.86
N ILE A 28 -13.74 -6.67 5.26
CA ILE A 28 -12.70 -6.80 4.23
C ILE A 28 -11.33 -6.41 4.82
N PRO A 29 -10.27 -7.21 4.63
CA PRO A 29 -10.29 -8.56 4.07
C PRO A 29 -11.04 -9.54 4.99
N LEU A 30 -11.57 -10.63 4.41
CA LEU A 30 -12.29 -11.65 5.18
C LEU A 30 -11.34 -12.40 6.14
N PRO A 31 -11.63 -12.43 7.46
CA PRO A 31 -10.84 -13.20 8.42
C PRO A 31 -10.81 -14.69 8.12
N GLN A 32 -9.68 -15.34 8.41
CA GLN A 32 -9.50 -16.77 8.17
C GLN A 32 -10.49 -17.64 8.94
N GLN A 33 -10.94 -17.27 10.13
CA GLN A 33 -11.96 -18.04 10.84
C GLN A 33 -12.83 -17.13 11.70
N ILE A 34 -14.14 -17.21 11.52
CA ILE A 34 -15.15 -16.56 12.36
C ILE A 34 -16.04 -17.67 12.92
N THR A 35 -16.11 -17.79 14.24
CA THR A 35 -17.00 -18.75 14.92
C THR A 35 -17.95 -18.01 15.85
N MET A 36 -19.21 -17.87 15.43
CA MET A 36 -20.25 -17.28 16.26
C MET A 36 -20.52 -18.18 17.48
N SER A 37 -20.56 -17.58 18.67
CA SER A 37 -20.73 -18.27 19.94
C SER A 37 -22.14 -18.10 20.48
N LYS A 38 -22.67 -19.13 21.14
CA LYS A 38 -23.91 -19.01 21.91
C LYS A 38 -23.64 -18.18 23.16
N GLY A 39 -24.22 -17.00 23.26
CA GLY A 39 -24.02 -16.13 24.42
C GLY A 39 -24.66 -14.76 24.22
N LYS A 40 -24.71 -13.97 25.29
CA LYS A 40 -25.14 -12.58 25.18
C LYS A 40 -24.05 -11.77 24.46
N PRO A 41 -24.43 -10.85 23.56
CA PRO A 41 -23.49 -9.91 22.95
C PRO A 41 -22.80 -9.03 24.00
N PHE A 42 -21.62 -8.52 23.67
CA PHE A 42 -20.97 -7.44 24.41
C PHE A 42 -21.66 -6.12 24.06
N SER A 43 -22.02 -5.32 25.06
CA SER A 43 -22.59 -3.99 24.84
C SER A 43 -21.48 -2.94 24.95
N LEU A 44 -21.19 -2.26 23.84
CA LEU A 44 -20.21 -1.18 23.79
C LEU A 44 -20.88 0.12 24.28
N LEU A 45 -20.54 0.49 25.52
CA LEU A 45 -21.09 1.64 26.22
C LEU A 45 -20.04 2.76 26.38
N PRO A 46 -20.45 4.02 26.64
CA PRO A 46 -19.51 5.10 26.98
C PRO A 46 -18.61 4.82 28.19
N THR A 47 -19.04 3.93 29.10
CA THR A 47 -18.28 3.50 30.29
C THR A 47 -17.32 2.34 30.01
N THR A 48 -17.30 1.82 28.78
CA THR A 48 -16.34 0.80 28.35
C THR A 48 -14.93 1.36 28.40
N GLN A 49 -14.00 0.57 28.93
CA GLN A 49 -12.59 0.94 28.96
C GLN A 49 -11.80 0.12 27.95
N ILE A 50 -10.79 0.74 27.35
CA ILE A 50 -9.75 0.04 26.60
C ILE A 50 -8.56 -0.17 27.55
N ILE A 51 -8.17 -1.42 27.73
CA ILE A 51 -7.11 -1.83 28.65
C ILE A 51 -5.90 -2.29 27.86
N CYS A 52 -4.76 -1.63 28.10
CA CYS A 52 -3.46 -2.01 27.56
C CYS A 52 -2.42 -1.92 28.68
N THR A 53 -1.96 -3.06 29.17
CA THR A 53 -1.00 -3.14 30.29
C THR A 53 0.47 -3.11 29.85
N SER A 54 0.74 -3.29 28.56
CA SER A 54 2.09 -3.23 28.01
C SER A 54 2.64 -1.80 28.05
N SER A 55 3.90 -1.63 28.43
CA SER A 55 4.61 -0.35 28.32
C SER A 55 5.26 -0.11 26.96
N ASP A 56 5.17 -1.08 26.05
CA ASP A 56 5.68 -0.95 24.68
C ASP A 56 5.01 0.21 23.94
N GLU A 57 5.80 1.00 23.21
CA GLU A 57 5.34 2.21 22.54
C GLU A 57 4.26 1.93 21.50
N LEU A 58 4.49 0.92 20.64
CA LEU A 58 3.55 0.55 19.58
C LEU A 58 2.26 -0.01 20.16
N MET A 59 2.32 -0.74 21.27
CA MET A 59 1.13 -1.19 22.00
C MET A 59 0.32 -0.01 22.57
N GLN A 60 0.98 0.98 23.16
CA GLN A 60 0.31 2.19 23.64
C GLN A 60 -0.30 2.99 22.49
N LYS A 61 0.38 3.04 21.33
CA LYS A 61 -0.17 3.68 20.13
C LYS A 61 -1.38 2.91 19.57
N ASN A 62 -1.33 1.59 19.50
CA ASN A 62 -2.45 0.74 19.12
C ASN A 62 -3.68 1.00 19.99
N ALA A 63 -3.50 1.11 21.30
CA ALA A 63 -4.61 1.41 22.22
C ALA A 63 -5.26 2.76 21.92
N ARG A 64 -4.45 3.80 21.62
CA ARG A 64 -4.95 5.12 21.20
C ARG A 64 -5.68 5.06 19.86
N PHE A 65 -5.12 4.35 18.87
CA PHE A 65 -5.81 4.16 17.59
C PHE A 65 -7.18 3.51 17.76
N LEU A 66 -7.29 2.49 18.63
CA LEU A 66 -8.59 1.89 18.90
C LEU A 66 -9.59 2.88 19.51
N CYS A 67 -9.15 3.75 20.44
CA CYS A 67 -9.99 4.85 20.94
C CYS A 67 -10.45 5.77 19.81
N ASP A 68 -9.52 6.21 18.98
CA ASP A 68 -9.78 7.16 17.88
C ASP A 68 -10.76 6.55 16.87
N TYR A 69 -10.53 5.30 16.43
CA TYR A 69 -11.39 4.61 15.48
C TYR A 69 -12.80 4.36 16.00
N ILE A 70 -12.95 4.00 17.28
CA ILE A 70 -14.28 3.86 17.90
C ILE A 70 -14.98 5.22 17.93
N LYS A 71 -14.28 6.29 18.32
CA LYS A 71 -14.84 7.64 18.36
C LYS A 71 -15.26 8.11 16.97
N GLU A 72 -14.43 7.90 15.96
CA GLU A 72 -14.72 8.25 14.56
C GLU A 72 -15.95 7.52 14.03
N THR A 73 -16.05 6.20 14.29
CA THR A 73 -17.11 5.36 13.71
C THR A 73 -18.44 5.47 14.46
N THR A 74 -18.39 5.71 15.77
CA THR A 74 -19.56 5.58 16.66
C THR A 74 -19.90 6.85 17.45
N GLY A 75 -18.99 7.83 17.51
CA GLY A 75 -19.08 8.99 18.40
C GLY A 75 -18.71 8.70 19.87
N LEU A 76 -18.52 7.43 20.26
CA LEU A 76 -18.20 7.07 21.64
C LEU A 76 -16.75 7.41 21.99
N THR A 77 -16.56 8.23 23.02
CA THR A 77 -15.23 8.53 23.56
C THR A 77 -14.92 7.57 24.71
N LEU A 78 -14.09 6.57 24.45
CA LEU A 78 -13.67 5.59 25.44
C LEU A 78 -12.36 6.02 26.13
N THR A 79 -12.18 5.56 27.37
CA THR A 79 -10.98 5.87 28.17
C THR A 79 -9.97 4.74 28.15
N LEU A 80 -8.68 5.10 28.11
CA LEU A 80 -7.56 4.18 28.25
C LEU A 80 -7.26 3.90 29.71
N SER A 81 -6.97 2.64 30.03
CA SER A 81 -6.54 2.21 31.36
C SER A 81 -5.33 1.27 31.26
N ASN A 82 -4.32 1.53 32.08
CA ASN A 82 -3.14 0.68 32.21
C ASN A 82 -3.29 -0.35 33.35
N SER A 83 -4.46 -0.40 34.01
CA SER A 83 -4.74 -1.33 35.10
C SER A 83 -5.34 -2.62 34.57
N ALA A 84 -4.79 -3.76 34.98
CA ALA A 84 -5.35 -5.07 34.67
C ALA A 84 -6.72 -5.34 35.36
N LYS A 85 -7.14 -4.49 36.32
CA LYS A 85 -8.39 -4.68 37.06
C LYS A 85 -9.59 -4.24 36.20
N VAL A 86 -10.33 -5.22 35.68
CA VAL A 86 -11.58 -5.02 34.94
C VAL A 86 -12.73 -4.78 35.93
N LYS A 87 -13.19 -3.53 36.07
CA LYS A 87 -14.33 -3.17 36.94
C LYS A 87 -15.66 -3.03 36.16
N THR A 88 -15.57 -2.76 34.87
CA THR A 88 -16.67 -2.60 33.91
C THR A 88 -16.37 -3.46 32.67
N PRO A 89 -17.35 -3.71 31.78
CA PRO A 89 -17.05 -4.30 30.48
C PRO A 89 -15.91 -3.56 29.78
N ALA A 90 -14.96 -4.30 29.22
CA ALA A 90 -13.72 -3.73 28.69
C ALA A 90 -13.26 -4.40 27.40
N ILE A 91 -12.52 -3.65 26.60
CA ILE A 91 -11.76 -4.16 25.45
C ILE A 91 -10.30 -4.27 25.89
N MET A 92 -9.70 -5.45 25.76
CA MET A 92 -8.35 -5.73 26.25
C MET A 92 -7.41 -6.01 25.07
N LEU A 93 -6.26 -5.35 25.06
CA LEU A 93 -5.16 -5.64 24.13
C LEU A 93 -4.09 -6.45 24.86
N VAL A 94 -3.81 -7.67 24.39
CA VAL A 94 -2.99 -8.65 25.12
C VAL A 94 -1.94 -9.27 24.21
N LEU A 95 -0.66 -9.13 24.57
CA LEU A 95 0.40 -9.88 23.91
C LEU A 95 0.34 -11.36 24.35
N ASP A 96 0.34 -12.26 23.38
CA ASP A 96 0.41 -13.71 23.58
C ASP A 96 1.68 -14.28 22.92
N PRO A 97 2.79 -14.44 23.67
CA PRO A 97 4.05 -14.95 23.14
C PRO A 97 3.97 -16.37 22.55
N LYS A 98 2.90 -17.13 22.82
CA LYS A 98 2.74 -18.51 22.32
C LYS A 98 2.05 -18.58 20.96
N MET A 99 1.42 -17.48 20.52
CA MET A 99 0.74 -17.42 19.22
C MET A 99 1.74 -17.59 18.07
N GLN A 100 1.33 -18.31 17.03
CA GLN A 100 2.15 -18.52 15.84
C GLN A 100 1.84 -17.47 14.77
N GLY A 101 2.88 -16.97 14.11
CA GLY A 101 2.81 -15.87 13.15
C GLY A 101 2.97 -14.51 13.81
N GLU A 102 3.80 -13.65 13.22
CA GLU A 102 4.09 -12.31 13.78
C GLU A 102 2.90 -11.35 13.62
N GLU A 103 2.08 -11.53 12.58
CA GLU A 103 0.92 -10.67 12.26
C GLU A 103 -0.43 -11.36 12.54
N ALA A 104 -0.40 -12.55 13.15
CA ALA A 104 -1.61 -13.27 13.53
C ALA A 104 -2.29 -12.62 14.74
N TYR A 105 -3.61 -12.74 14.81
CA TYR A 105 -4.38 -12.29 15.95
C TYR A 105 -5.58 -13.19 16.25
N LYS A 106 -6.07 -13.05 17.48
CA LYS A 106 -7.34 -13.63 17.92
C LYS A 106 -8.19 -12.54 18.58
N LEU A 107 -9.43 -12.41 18.13
CA LEU A 107 -10.44 -11.51 18.69
C LEU A 107 -11.56 -12.35 19.31
N SER A 108 -11.69 -12.29 20.63
CA SER A 108 -12.69 -13.01 21.42
C SER A 108 -13.72 -12.04 21.98
N VAL A 109 -15.00 -12.25 21.68
CA VAL A 109 -16.13 -11.42 22.15
C VAL A 109 -17.02 -12.23 23.09
N SER A 110 -17.22 -11.71 24.29
CA SER A 110 -18.16 -12.24 25.28
C SER A 110 -18.94 -11.11 25.92
N ALA A 111 -20.06 -11.40 26.58
CA ALA A 111 -20.88 -10.40 27.28
C ALA A 111 -20.12 -9.50 28.27
N LYS A 112 -18.95 -9.93 28.78
CA LYS A 112 -18.16 -9.20 29.78
C LYS A 112 -16.95 -8.48 29.20
N LYS A 113 -16.37 -8.96 28.11
CA LYS A 113 -15.12 -8.43 27.55
C LYS A 113 -14.96 -8.77 26.09
N VAL A 114 -14.25 -7.88 25.40
CA VAL A 114 -13.60 -8.13 24.11
C VAL A 114 -12.11 -8.28 24.37
N VAL A 115 -11.47 -9.30 23.83
CA VAL A 115 -10.01 -9.50 23.95
C VAL A 115 -9.43 -9.59 22.55
N ILE A 116 -8.50 -8.70 22.23
CA ILE A 116 -7.67 -8.77 21.02
C ILE A 116 -6.28 -9.20 21.48
N SER A 117 -5.85 -10.36 21.00
CA SER A 117 -4.54 -10.93 21.32
C SER A 117 -3.72 -11.22 20.08
N GLY A 118 -2.40 -11.06 20.19
CA GLY A 118 -1.45 -11.28 19.10
C GLY A 118 -0.05 -11.51 19.66
N ARG A 119 0.83 -12.16 18.89
CA ARG A 119 2.23 -12.34 19.30
C ARG A 119 2.98 -11.02 19.39
N THR A 120 2.71 -10.12 18.44
CA THR A 120 3.33 -8.80 18.33
C THR A 120 2.30 -7.68 18.37
N SER A 121 2.77 -6.44 18.47
CA SER A 121 1.94 -5.25 18.27
C SER A 121 1.28 -5.19 16.89
N ALA A 122 1.90 -5.73 15.83
CA ALA A 122 1.33 -5.72 14.49
C ALA A 122 0.10 -6.64 14.39
N GLY A 123 0.18 -7.86 14.93
CA GLY A 123 -0.98 -8.76 15.01
C GLY A 123 -2.16 -8.09 15.74
N ILE A 124 -1.90 -7.48 16.90
CA ILE A 124 -2.92 -6.76 17.67
C ILE A 124 -3.50 -5.58 16.86
N PHE A 125 -2.67 -4.85 16.11
CA PHE A 125 -3.13 -3.77 15.24
C PHE A 125 -4.09 -4.27 14.15
N TYR A 126 -3.83 -5.41 13.52
CA TYR A 126 -4.77 -5.99 12.56
C TYR A 126 -6.07 -6.48 13.21
N GLY A 127 -6.01 -6.99 14.43
CA GLY A 127 -7.21 -7.27 15.22
C GLY A 127 -8.02 -6.00 15.54
N ILE A 128 -7.36 -4.87 15.77
CA ILE A 128 -8.01 -3.55 15.90
C ILE A 128 -8.67 -3.13 14.58
N GLN A 129 -8.02 -3.33 13.43
CA GLN A 129 -8.62 -3.01 12.12
C GLN A 129 -9.87 -3.86 11.85
N THR A 130 -9.86 -5.16 12.22
CA THR A 130 -11.06 -6.01 12.12
C THR A 130 -12.18 -5.51 13.02
N LEU A 131 -11.86 -5.15 14.26
CA LEU A 131 -12.87 -4.56 15.14
C LEU A 131 -13.41 -3.25 14.57
N ARG A 132 -12.54 -2.33 14.14
CA ARG A 132 -12.92 -1.04 13.50
C ARG A 132 -13.91 -1.26 12.36
N LYS A 133 -13.59 -2.15 11.42
CA LYS A 133 -14.41 -2.42 10.23
C LYS A 133 -15.67 -3.22 10.53
N SER A 134 -15.80 -3.81 11.72
CA SER A 134 -17.01 -4.51 12.14
C SER A 134 -18.06 -3.59 12.75
N LEU A 135 -17.65 -2.41 13.24
CA LEU A 135 -18.55 -1.51 13.97
C LEU A 135 -19.55 -0.84 13.03
N PRO A 136 -20.80 -0.63 13.47
CA PRO A 136 -21.76 0.16 12.71
C PRO A 136 -21.33 1.63 12.68
N ILE A 137 -21.50 2.28 11.52
CA ILE A 137 -21.25 3.72 11.38
C ILE A 137 -22.47 4.48 11.90
N MET A 138 -22.28 5.25 12.97
CA MET A 138 -23.33 6.00 13.64
C MET A 138 -23.04 7.50 13.63
N LYS A 139 -24.09 8.31 13.48
CA LYS A 139 -24.00 9.75 13.77
C LYS A 139 -24.07 9.94 15.28
N ALA A 140 -23.28 10.85 15.83
CA ALA A 140 -23.12 11.09 17.28
C ALA A 140 -24.41 11.35 18.08
N ALA A 141 -25.55 11.57 17.43
CA ALA A 141 -26.85 11.84 18.04
C ALA A 141 -27.70 10.59 18.35
N ASN A 142 -27.32 9.38 17.89
CA ASN A 142 -28.11 8.18 18.13
C ASN A 142 -27.60 7.42 19.36
N ALA A 143 -28.39 7.44 20.44
CA ALA A 143 -28.12 6.73 21.69
C ALA A 143 -28.40 5.21 21.62
N GLU A 144 -28.33 4.61 20.44
CA GLU A 144 -28.56 3.18 20.29
C GLU A 144 -27.37 2.40 20.89
N PRO A 145 -27.62 1.37 21.72
CA PRO A 145 -26.56 0.53 22.24
C PRO A 145 -25.92 -0.24 21.08
N ILE A 146 -24.59 -0.17 20.98
CA ILE A 146 -23.82 -0.93 19.98
C ILE A 146 -23.55 -2.32 20.54
N MET A 147 -24.01 -3.34 19.83
CA MET A 147 -23.91 -4.72 20.27
C MET A 147 -22.89 -5.47 19.42
N LEU A 148 -21.94 -6.12 20.08
CA LEU A 148 -20.94 -6.97 19.46
C LEU A 148 -21.33 -8.42 19.73
N PRO A 149 -21.83 -9.17 18.73
CA PRO A 149 -22.23 -10.56 18.90
C PRO A 149 -21.11 -11.43 19.50
N ALA A 150 -21.46 -12.38 20.37
CA ALA A 150 -20.45 -13.28 20.94
C ALA A 150 -19.81 -14.12 19.83
N ALA A 151 -18.49 -14.08 19.72
CA ALA A 151 -17.75 -14.72 18.64
C ALA A 151 -16.28 -14.94 19.01
N GLU A 152 -15.65 -15.88 18.30
CA GLU A 152 -14.22 -16.10 18.30
C GLU A 152 -13.71 -15.94 16.86
N ILE A 153 -12.79 -15.01 16.64
CA ILE A 153 -12.17 -14.76 15.35
C ILE A 153 -10.69 -15.10 15.48
N THR A 154 -10.19 -15.97 14.62
CA THR A 154 -8.76 -16.29 14.52
C THR A 154 -8.31 -15.99 13.11
N ASP A 155 -7.27 -15.19 12.97
CA ASP A 155 -6.89 -14.64 11.68
C ASP A 155 -5.39 -14.44 11.55
N ALA A 156 -4.91 -14.53 10.31
CA ALA A 156 -3.53 -14.30 9.92
C ALA A 156 -3.48 -14.01 8.41
N PRO A 157 -2.54 -13.18 7.96
CA PRO A 157 -2.39 -12.90 6.53
C PRO A 157 -1.89 -14.14 5.78
N ARG A 158 -2.39 -14.34 4.57
CA ARG A 158 -1.87 -15.34 3.61
C ARG A 158 -0.42 -15.04 3.21
N PHE A 159 -0.10 -13.77 2.95
CA PHE A 159 1.22 -13.34 2.49
C PHE A 159 1.87 -12.37 3.47
N ALA A 160 3.19 -12.49 3.63
CA ALA A 160 3.98 -11.61 4.48
C ALA A 160 4.19 -10.23 3.86
N TYR A 161 4.23 -10.13 2.52
CA TYR A 161 4.31 -8.86 1.81
C TYR A 161 2.94 -8.45 1.26
N ARG A 162 2.41 -7.31 1.71
CA ARG A 162 1.12 -6.76 1.28
C ARG A 162 1.30 -5.28 0.95
N GLY A 163 1.69 -5.03 -0.30
CA GLY A 163 2.17 -3.72 -0.73
C GLY A 163 1.17 -2.90 -1.51
N MET A 164 1.40 -1.60 -1.49
CA MET A 164 0.88 -0.66 -2.48
C MET A 164 1.95 0.39 -2.80
N MET A 165 2.11 0.71 -4.08
CA MET A 165 3.01 1.75 -4.57
C MET A 165 2.31 3.04 -4.93
N LEU A 166 2.96 4.17 -4.62
CA LEU A 166 2.58 5.51 -5.08
C LEU A 166 3.76 6.15 -5.81
N ASP A 167 3.55 6.45 -7.09
CA ASP A 167 4.44 7.29 -7.89
C ASP A 167 4.26 8.76 -7.50
N CYS A 168 5.29 9.32 -6.88
CA CYS A 168 5.37 10.74 -6.56
C CYS A 168 6.27 11.51 -7.53
N SER A 169 6.87 10.83 -8.50
CA SER A 169 7.75 11.42 -9.49
C SER A 169 6.97 12.10 -10.60
N ARG A 170 6.05 11.39 -11.26
CA ARG A 170 5.28 11.94 -12.40
C ARG A 170 4.40 13.09 -11.94
N HIS A 171 3.67 12.91 -10.84
CA HIS A 171 3.03 13.99 -10.09
C HIS A 171 3.38 13.91 -8.60
N PHE A 172 3.72 15.06 -8.01
CA PHE A 172 4.09 15.20 -6.61
C PHE A 172 2.86 15.25 -5.70
N PHE A 173 2.90 14.51 -4.60
CA PHE A 173 1.87 14.54 -3.56
C PHE A 173 2.43 15.12 -2.26
N SER A 174 1.65 15.93 -1.56
CA SER A 174 2.08 16.53 -0.29
C SER A 174 2.30 15.47 0.80
N VAL A 175 3.09 15.82 1.82
CA VAL A 175 3.31 14.99 3.02
C VAL A 175 1.97 14.55 3.65
N ASP A 176 1.00 15.47 3.72
CA ASP A 176 -0.32 15.19 4.27
C ASP A 176 -1.08 14.15 3.45
N PHE A 177 -1.00 14.22 2.11
CA PHE A 177 -1.61 13.19 1.28
C PHE A 177 -0.90 11.85 1.40
N VAL A 178 0.43 11.82 1.45
CA VAL A 178 1.18 10.56 1.63
C VAL A 178 0.80 9.88 2.95
N LYS A 179 0.65 10.65 4.04
CA LYS A 179 0.14 10.13 5.33
C LYS A 179 -1.30 9.60 5.21
N ARG A 180 -2.18 10.33 4.51
CA ARG A 180 -3.55 9.88 4.24
C ARG A 180 -3.58 8.60 3.40
N TYR A 181 -2.67 8.44 2.45
CA TYR A 181 -2.49 7.21 1.68
C TYR A 181 -2.03 6.05 2.57
N ILE A 182 -1.10 6.28 3.49
CA ILE A 182 -0.68 5.30 4.51
C ILE A 182 -1.85 4.88 5.42
N ASP A 183 -2.75 5.81 5.78
CA ASP A 183 -3.98 5.48 6.51
C ASP A 183 -4.92 4.56 5.70
N LEU A 184 -4.99 4.73 4.37
CA LEU A 184 -5.71 3.80 3.48
C LEU A 184 -5.06 2.41 3.49
N LEU A 185 -3.73 2.32 3.42
CA LEU A 185 -3.02 1.03 3.51
C LEU A 185 -3.34 0.33 4.84
N ALA A 186 -3.29 1.07 5.96
CA ALA A 186 -3.59 0.56 7.28
C ALA A 186 -5.04 0.05 7.40
N LEU A 187 -6.01 0.81 6.86
CA LEU A 187 -7.42 0.39 6.81
C LEU A 187 -7.61 -0.94 6.06
N HIS A 188 -6.77 -1.18 5.05
CA HIS A 188 -6.78 -2.39 4.23
C HIS A 188 -5.80 -3.48 4.71
N ASN A 189 -5.27 -3.38 5.92
CA ASN A 189 -4.32 -4.36 6.48
C ASN A 189 -3.03 -4.57 5.62
N MET A 190 -2.68 -3.62 4.76
CA MET A 190 -1.43 -3.62 4.00
C MET A 190 -0.28 -3.24 4.94
N ASN A 191 0.93 -3.75 4.68
CA ASN A 191 2.10 -3.56 5.55
C ASN A 191 3.33 -3.00 4.83
N VAL A 192 3.24 -2.75 3.53
CA VAL A 192 4.32 -2.14 2.76
C VAL A 192 3.79 -0.97 1.95
N PHE A 193 4.45 0.18 2.11
CA PHE A 193 4.32 1.34 1.24
C PHE A 193 5.57 1.40 0.35
N HIS A 194 5.43 1.06 -0.92
CA HIS A 194 6.49 1.24 -1.90
C HIS A 194 6.40 2.68 -2.43
N TRP A 195 7.43 3.48 -2.16
CA TRP A 195 7.43 4.90 -2.51
C TRP A 195 8.36 5.18 -3.68
N HIS A 196 7.76 5.41 -4.86
CA HIS A 196 8.50 5.72 -6.08
C HIS A 196 8.80 7.23 -6.14
N LEU A 197 10.07 7.56 -5.91
CA LEU A 197 10.54 8.90 -5.59
C LEU A 197 11.28 9.59 -6.74
N THR A 198 11.69 8.85 -7.77
CA THR A 198 12.57 9.38 -8.82
C THR A 198 12.22 8.79 -10.17
N ASP A 199 12.07 9.64 -11.18
CA ASP A 199 11.92 9.24 -12.57
C ASP A 199 12.42 10.35 -13.50
N ASP A 200 12.22 10.20 -14.80
CA ASP A 200 12.61 11.17 -15.82
C ASP A 200 11.96 12.55 -15.62
N GLN A 201 10.71 12.59 -15.12
CA GLN A 201 9.90 13.80 -14.97
C GLN A 201 10.04 14.47 -13.59
N GLY A 202 10.85 13.90 -12.69
CA GLY A 202 11.05 14.48 -11.36
C GLY A 202 11.93 13.68 -10.42
N TRP A 203 12.75 14.41 -9.65
CA TRP A 203 13.45 13.87 -8.49
C TRP A 203 12.84 14.43 -7.20
N ARG A 204 12.38 13.55 -6.30
CA ARG A 204 11.54 13.97 -5.16
C ARG A 204 12.18 13.84 -3.78
N LEU A 205 13.42 13.39 -3.65
CA LEU A 205 14.06 13.23 -2.33
C LEU A 205 15.27 14.13 -2.17
N GLU A 206 15.38 14.87 -1.07
CA GLU A 206 16.58 15.63 -0.75
C GLU A 206 17.80 14.71 -0.50
N ILE A 207 18.85 14.89 -1.30
CA ILE A 207 20.17 14.28 -1.09
C ILE A 207 21.16 15.41 -0.84
N LYS A 208 21.69 15.53 0.38
CA LYS A 208 22.48 16.68 0.81
C LYS A 208 23.78 16.80 0.04
N LYS A 209 24.39 15.67 -0.31
CA LYS A 209 25.63 15.67 -1.11
C LYS A 209 25.40 16.12 -2.55
N TYR A 210 24.17 16.00 -3.05
CA TYR A 210 23.79 16.35 -4.42
C TYR A 210 22.59 17.30 -4.48
N PRO A 211 22.72 18.55 -3.98
CA PRO A 211 21.60 19.48 -3.84
C PRO A 211 20.88 19.80 -5.16
N LYS A 212 21.59 19.78 -6.30
CA LYS A 212 20.96 20.02 -7.61
C LYS A 212 19.89 19.00 -7.99
N LEU A 213 19.86 17.81 -7.38
CA LEU A 213 18.80 16.84 -7.62
C LEU A 213 17.43 17.43 -7.26
N THR A 214 17.34 18.26 -6.21
CA THR A 214 16.09 18.96 -5.86
C THR A 214 16.07 20.41 -6.33
N GLU A 215 17.19 21.11 -6.46
CA GLU A 215 17.19 22.49 -6.99
C GLU A 215 16.73 22.55 -8.46
N ILE A 216 17.18 21.56 -9.26
CA ILE A 216 16.92 21.41 -10.70
C ILE A 216 16.00 20.21 -10.94
N GLY A 217 16.42 19.00 -10.55
CA GLY A 217 15.74 17.74 -10.93
C GLY A 217 14.31 17.61 -10.40
N SER A 218 13.91 18.37 -9.38
CA SER A 218 12.53 18.36 -8.88
C SER A 218 11.56 19.23 -9.70
N LYS A 219 12.04 19.95 -10.72
CA LYS A 219 11.25 20.93 -11.47
C LYS A 219 11.33 20.64 -12.97
N ARG A 220 10.16 20.63 -13.62
CA ARG A 220 10.03 20.65 -15.08
C ARG A 220 9.32 21.92 -15.51
N THR A 221 9.57 22.39 -16.73
CA THR A 221 9.02 23.67 -17.20
C THR A 221 7.62 23.55 -17.77
N GLY A 222 7.16 22.32 -18.03
CA GLY A 222 5.82 22.01 -18.47
C GLY A 222 5.52 20.52 -18.36
N THR A 223 4.27 20.16 -18.64
CA THR A 223 3.80 18.78 -18.66
C THR A 223 3.06 18.54 -19.98
N ILE A 224 3.37 17.41 -20.64
CA ILE A 224 2.68 17.05 -21.87
C ILE A 224 1.20 16.77 -21.59
N MET A 225 0.31 17.29 -22.43
CA MET A 225 -1.12 17.09 -22.26
C MET A 225 -1.56 15.75 -22.86
N GLY A 226 -2.45 15.08 -22.13
CA GLY A 226 -2.99 13.77 -22.49
C GLY A 226 -1.92 12.74 -22.85
N HIS A 227 -2.26 11.83 -23.77
CA HIS A 227 -1.40 10.72 -24.17
C HIS A 227 -0.26 11.17 -25.11
N ASN A 228 0.71 11.92 -24.56
CA ASN A 228 1.84 12.50 -25.28
C ASN A 228 1.41 13.28 -26.54
N SER A 229 0.44 14.20 -26.39
CA SER A 229 -0.03 15.04 -27.50
C SER A 229 1.03 16.04 -27.97
N ASP A 230 0.77 16.76 -29.07
CA ASP A 230 1.63 17.85 -29.54
C ASP A 230 1.54 19.13 -28.66
N VAL A 231 0.77 19.09 -27.56
CA VAL A 231 0.52 20.24 -26.68
C VAL A 231 1.15 20.01 -25.32
N ASP A 232 2.01 20.95 -24.93
CA ASP A 232 2.57 21.08 -23.59
C ASP A 232 1.87 22.24 -22.86
N ASP A 233 1.55 22.08 -21.58
CA ASP A 233 0.86 23.12 -20.81
C ASP A 233 1.75 24.36 -20.51
N GLY A 234 3.06 24.23 -20.66
CA GLY A 234 4.06 25.25 -20.36
C GLY A 234 4.03 25.73 -18.91
N GLN A 235 3.44 24.95 -17.99
CA GLN A 235 3.31 25.31 -16.59
C GLN A 235 4.43 24.67 -15.77
N PRO A 236 5.32 25.48 -15.14
CA PRO A 236 6.33 24.94 -14.26
C PRO A 236 5.72 24.10 -13.13
N TYR A 237 6.18 22.86 -13.01
CA TYR A 237 5.67 21.89 -12.04
C TYR A 237 6.82 21.28 -11.24
N GLY A 238 6.59 21.02 -9.95
CA GLY A 238 7.60 20.39 -9.12
C GLY A 238 7.20 20.18 -7.66
N GLY A 239 8.21 19.91 -6.84
CA GLY A 239 8.06 19.55 -5.43
C GLY A 239 9.01 18.41 -5.07
N PHE A 240 9.44 18.38 -3.81
CA PHE A 240 10.28 17.33 -3.25
C PHE A 240 10.06 17.24 -1.74
N TYR A 241 10.47 16.12 -1.15
CA TYR A 241 10.50 15.86 0.28
C TYR A 241 11.89 16.14 0.81
N THR A 242 11.98 16.97 1.84
CA THR A 242 13.20 17.06 2.67
C THR A 242 13.45 15.73 3.37
N GLN A 243 14.69 15.49 3.80
CA GLN A 243 14.98 14.28 4.59
C GLN A 243 14.20 14.24 5.90
N LYS A 244 13.88 15.41 6.47
CA LYS A 244 13.06 15.52 7.68
C LYS A 244 11.63 15.04 7.43
N GLU A 245 11.01 15.49 6.34
CA GLU A 245 9.65 15.08 5.95
C GLU A 245 9.61 13.59 5.59
N ALA A 246 10.62 13.08 4.89
CA ALA A 246 10.72 11.65 4.60
C ALA A 246 10.81 10.81 5.89
N LYS A 247 11.65 11.21 6.86
CA LYS A 247 11.73 10.56 8.19
C LYS A 247 10.42 10.64 8.96
N GLU A 248 9.71 11.76 8.85
CA GLU A 248 8.39 11.93 9.46
C GLU A 248 7.35 10.96 8.86
N ILE A 249 7.36 10.77 7.55
CA ILE A 249 6.49 9.80 6.86
C ILE A 249 6.85 8.37 7.26
N VAL A 250 8.13 8.03 7.33
CA VAL A 250 8.61 6.72 7.80
C VAL A 250 8.11 6.43 9.21
N GLU A 251 8.23 7.39 10.14
CA GLU A 251 7.73 7.22 11.50
C GLU A 251 6.20 7.11 11.54
N TYR A 252 5.50 7.92 10.75
CA TYR A 252 4.04 7.85 10.64
C TYR A 252 3.54 6.48 10.17
N ALA A 253 4.25 5.87 9.23
CA ALA A 253 4.01 4.51 8.74
C ALA A 253 4.36 3.44 9.78
N ARG A 254 5.51 3.57 10.46
CA ARG A 254 5.95 2.63 11.50
C ARG A 254 4.92 2.48 12.62
N LEU A 255 4.33 3.59 13.06
CA LEU A 255 3.27 3.57 14.08
C LEU A 255 2.05 2.74 13.66
N ARG A 256 1.85 2.51 12.36
CA ARG A 256 0.78 1.68 11.77
C ARG A 256 1.27 0.31 11.30
N HIS A 257 2.48 -0.07 11.70
CA HIS A 257 3.14 -1.32 11.29
C HIS A 257 3.32 -1.42 9.77
N ILE A 258 3.52 -0.29 9.09
CA ILE A 258 3.79 -0.22 7.65
C ILE A 258 5.27 0.11 7.44
N THR A 259 5.94 -0.72 6.63
CA THR A 259 7.32 -0.49 6.17
C THR A 259 7.31 0.37 4.93
N VAL A 260 8.14 1.42 4.89
CA VAL A 260 8.32 2.25 3.69
C VAL A 260 9.54 1.78 2.93
N ILE A 261 9.36 1.26 1.72
CA ILE A 261 10.44 0.88 0.81
C ILE A 261 10.64 2.03 -0.18
N PRO A 262 11.78 2.74 -0.15
CA PRO A 262 12.07 3.77 -1.12
C PRO A 262 12.48 3.14 -2.46
N GLU A 263 12.09 3.76 -3.56
CA GLU A 263 12.64 3.47 -4.88
C GLU A 263 13.44 4.65 -5.42
N ILE A 264 14.69 4.35 -5.79
CA ILE A 264 15.53 5.21 -6.62
C ILE A 264 15.80 4.41 -7.90
N ASP A 265 15.02 4.67 -8.93
CA ASP A 265 15.05 3.88 -10.17
C ASP A 265 16.34 4.09 -10.96
N MET A 266 17.03 2.99 -11.29
CA MET A 266 18.30 2.99 -11.98
C MET A 266 18.51 1.71 -12.80
N PRO A 267 19.24 1.77 -13.94
CA PRO A 267 19.92 2.94 -14.50
C PRO A 267 19.10 3.71 -15.55
N GLY A 268 17.90 3.22 -15.90
CA GLY A 268 16.84 3.94 -16.61
C GLY A 268 16.22 5.05 -15.76
N HIS A 269 15.16 5.68 -16.25
CA HIS A 269 14.33 6.64 -15.49
C HIS A 269 15.10 7.73 -14.70
N MET A 270 16.23 8.18 -15.26
CA MET A 270 17.21 9.01 -14.57
C MET A 270 17.38 10.39 -15.19
N LYS A 271 16.53 10.79 -16.15
CA LYS A 271 16.68 12.07 -16.85
C LYS A 271 16.62 13.28 -15.92
N ALA A 272 15.84 13.24 -14.84
CA ALA A 272 15.84 14.29 -13.82
C ALA A 272 17.21 14.45 -13.14
N ALA A 273 17.89 13.33 -12.81
CA ALA A 273 19.24 13.35 -12.26
C ALA A 273 20.27 13.79 -13.31
N LEU A 274 20.11 13.39 -14.57
CA LEU A 274 20.97 13.83 -15.67
C LEU A 274 20.85 15.33 -15.93
N ALA A 275 19.66 15.93 -15.83
CA ALA A 275 19.48 17.37 -15.92
C ALA A 275 20.23 18.13 -14.80
N ALA A 276 20.26 17.57 -13.59
CA ALA A 276 20.98 18.13 -12.46
C ALA A 276 22.51 17.96 -12.56
N TYR A 277 22.96 16.81 -13.05
CA TYR A 277 24.38 16.42 -13.18
C TYR A 277 24.64 15.76 -14.55
N PRO A 278 24.79 16.56 -15.62
CA PRO A 278 24.92 16.03 -16.98
C PRO A 278 26.13 15.13 -17.21
N GLU A 279 27.17 15.25 -16.39
CA GLU A 279 28.36 14.40 -16.45
C GLU A 279 28.08 12.91 -16.16
N LEU A 280 26.91 12.58 -15.61
CA LEU A 280 26.47 11.21 -15.34
C LEU A 280 25.96 10.49 -16.60
N GLY A 281 25.56 11.23 -17.63
CA GLY A 281 25.02 10.68 -18.88
C GLY A 281 26.10 10.34 -19.90
N CYS A 282 25.73 9.55 -20.92
CA CYS A 282 26.68 9.09 -21.94
C CYS A 282 27.19 10.23 -22.85
N THR A 283 26.32 11.20 -23.17
CA THR A 283 26.62 12.32 -24.07
C THR A 283 27.21 13.52 -23.33
N GLY A 284 27.05 13.59 -22.00
CA GLY A 284 27.46 14.74 -21.19
C GLY A 284 26.48 15.92 -21.22
N GLY A 285 25.30 15.73 -21.82
CA GLY A 285 24.25 16.74 -21.94
C GLY A 285 24.33 17.61 -23.20
N PRO A 286 23.58 18.73 -23.25
CA PRO A 286 22.64 19.16 -22.20
C PRO A 286 21.46 18.19 -22.04
N TYR A 287 20.91 18.12 -20.83
CA TYR A 287 19.69 17.38 -20.53
C TYR A 287 18.71 18.30 -19.80
N GLU A 288 17.43 18.06 -19.99
CA GLU A 288 16.34 18.74 -19.29
C GLU A 288 15.42 17.69 -18.66
N VAL A 289 14.81 18.03 -17.52
CA VAL A 289 13.83 17.16 -16.86
C VAL A 289 12.71 16.82 -17.86
N GLY A 290 12.24 15.57 -17.84
CA GLY A 290 11.23 15.08 -18.79
C GLY A 290 9.88 15.78 -18.63
N HIS A 291 9.24 16.08 -19.76
CA HIS A 291 7.86 16.58 -19.83
C HIS A 291 6.89 15.48 -20.27
N ALA A 292 7.37 14.61 -21.18
CA ALA A 292 6.59 13.54 -21.77
C ALA A 292 6.68 12.23 -20.97
N TRP A 293 5.69 11.38 -21.18
CA TRP A 293 5.57 10.05 -20.58
C TRP A 293 6.28 8.98 -21.41
N GLY A 294 6.60 7.86 -20.78
CA GLY A 294 7.22 6.70 -21.42
C GLY A 294 8.74 6.68 -21.33
N ILE A 295 9.36 5.90 -22.21
CA ILE A 295 10.74 5.44 -22.04
C ILE A 295 11.75 6.40 -22.68
N TYR A 296 12.64 6.97 -21.86
CA TYR A 296 13.72 7.84 -22.34
C TYR A 296 14.99 7.05 -22.69
N LYS A 297 15.67 7.48 -23.77
CA LYS A 297 16.93 6.86 -24.23
C LYS A 297 18.14 7.32 -23.44
N ASP A 298 18.06 8.50 -22.81
CA ASP A 298 19.15 9.09 -22.04
C ASP A 298 19.14 8.51 -20.62
N VAL A 299 20.06 7.57 -20.39
CA VAL A 299 20.20 6.78 -19.15
C VAL A 299 21.57 6.99 -18.53
N LEU A 300 21.79 6.49 -17.30
CA LEU A 300 23.10 6.57 -16.64
C LEU A 300 24.21 5.92 -17.49
N CYS A 301 25.38 6.55 -17.52
CA CYS A 301 26.55 6.05 -18.24
C CYS A 301 27.28 4.98 -17.44
N LEU A 302 26.96 3.71 -17.69
CA LEU A 302 27.53 2.58 -16.95
C LEU A 302 29.04 2.39 -17.14
N GLY A 303 29.64 3.03 -18.14
CA GLY A 303 31.09 3.10 -18.32
C GLY A 303 31.80 4.19 -17.52
N ASN A 304 31.07 4.98 -16.72
CA ASN A 304 31.60 6.11 -15.97
C ASN A 304 31.66 5.80 -14.47
N GLU A 305 32.87 5.68 -13.90
CA GLU A 305 33.02 5.37 -12.47
C GLU A 305 32.38 6.41 -11.54
N LYS A 306 32.19 7.66 -12.00
CA LYS A 306 31.46 8.68 -11.23
C LYS A 306 30.00 8.30 -10.96
N VAL A 307 29.38 7.51 -11.83
CA VAL A 307 28.00 7.02 -11.63
C VAL A 307 27.92 6.11 -10.41
N TYR A 308 28.89 5.21 -10.23
CA TYR A 308 28.90 4.31 -9.08
C TYR A 308 29.15 5.07 -7.77
N GLN A 309 30.03 6.08 -7.79
CA GLN A 309 30.20 6.95 -6.63
C GLN A 309 28.90 7.70 -6.28
N PHE A 310 28.26 8.30 -7.30
CA PHE A 310 26.99 9.01 -7.15
C PHE A 310 25.89 8.12 -6.56
N VAL A 311 25.73 6.91 -7.10
CA VAL A 311 24.73 5.94 -6.62
C VAL A 311 25.03 5.51 -5.18
N ASN A 312 26.28 5.18 -4.85
CA ASN A 312 26.66 4.77 -3.50
C ASN A 312 26.39 5.88 -2.46
N ASP A 313 26.71 7.13 -2.82
CA ASP A 313 26.47 8.29 -1.98
C ASP A 313 24.97 8.54 -1.74
N ILE A 314 24.12 8.36 -2.76
CA ILE A 314 22.66 8.41 -2.60
C ILE A 314 22.17 7.28 -1.68
N ILE A 315 22.64 6.06 -1.90
CA ILE A 315 22.27 4.89 -1.10
C ILE A 315 22.60 5.11 0.38
N ASP A 316 23.74 5.73 0.68
CA ASP A 316 24.12 6.07 2.06
C ASP A 316 23.09 6.99 2.72
N GLU A 317 22.69 8.08 2.05
CA GLU A 317 21.69 9.00 2.58
C GLU A 317 20.29 8.38 2.64
N VAL A 318 19.92 7.54 1.67
CA VAL A 318 18.64 6.79 1.66
C VAL A 318 18.60 5.79 2.83
N ALA A 319 19.67 5.04 3.08
CA ALA A 319 19.73 4.07 4.17
C ALA A 319 19.63 4.73 5.57
N ASP A 320 20.03 5.99 5.69
CA ASP A 320 19.90 6.82 6.90
C ASP A 320 18.47 7.36 7.13
N ILE A 321 17.64 7.40 6.09
CA ILE A 321 16.25 7.86 6.14
C ILE A 321 15.30 6.68 6.32
N PHE A 322 15.53 5.60 5.57
CA PHE A 322 14.62 4.47 5.46
C PHE A 322 15.19 3.25 6.19
N PRO A 323 14.58 2.81 7.31
CA PRO A 323 15.06 1.67 8.08
C PRO A 323 14.68 0.32 7.45
N ALA A 324 13.94 0.30 6.34
CA ALA A 324 13.50 -0.91 5.67
C ALA A 324 14.69 -1.82 5.29
N LYS A 325 14.47 -3.13 5.35
CA LYS A 325 15.44 -4.13 4.85
C LYS A 325 15.74 -3.92 3.36
N TYR A 326 14.70 -3.56 2.60
CA TYR A 326 14.75 -3.43 1.15
C TYR A 326 14.97 -1.98 0.71
N ILE A 327 15.73 -1.82 -0.37
CA ILE A 327 15.76 -0.62 -1.22
C ILE A 327 15.38 -1.07 -2.62
N HIS A 328 14.36 -0.44 -3.22
CA HIS A 328 14.00 -0.72 -4.61
C HIS A 328 14.92 0.09 -5.52
N ILE A 329 15.56 -0.57 -6.48
CA ILE A 329 16.49 0.06 -7.42
C ILE A 329 15.90 0.22 -8.81
N GLY A 330 14.62 -0.11 -8.98
CA GLY A 330 13.92 -0.13 -10.26
C GLY A 330 14.55 -1.11 -11.23
N GLY A 331 15.10 -0.59 -12.33
CA GLY A 331 15.79 -1.39 -13.35
C GLY A 331 14.88 -1.84 -14.49
N ASP A 332 13.70 -1.26 -14.60
CA ASP A 332 12.80 -1.42 -15.74
C ASP A 332 13.23 -0.58 -16.93
N GLU A 333 12.67 -0.92 -18.09
CA GLU A 333 12.62 -0.13 -19.32
C GLU A 333 13.94 0.55 -19.79
N THR A 334 15.10 0.02 -19.44
CA THR A 334 16.40 0.70 -19.65
C THR A 334 16.94 0.48 -21.08
N PRO A 335 16.91 1.50 -21.99
CA PRO A 335 17.32 1.28 -23.37
C PRO A 335 18.84 1.27 -23.53
N THR A 336 19.36 0.38 -24.36
CA THR A 336 20.81 0.23 -24.59
C THR A 336 21.39 1.20 -25.63
N THR A 337 20.54 2.05 -26.25
CA THR A 337 20.91 2.92 -27.37
C THR A 337 22.15 3.77 -27.07
N ARG A 338 22.15 4.49 -25.94
CA ARG A 338 23.27 5.36 -25.55
C ARG A 338 24.54 4.60 -25.20
N TRP A 339 24.42 3.43 -24.58
CA TRP A 339 25.58 2.58 -24.30
C TRP A 339 26.24 2.05 -25.59
N GLY A 340 25.43 1.79 -26.61
CA GLY A 340 25.89 1.41 -27.95
C GLY A 340 26.59 2.52 -28.73
N GLU A 341 26.46 3.78 -28.30
CA GLU A 341 27.17 4.93 -28.87
C GLU A 341 28.36 5.35 -28.00
N CYS A 342 28.32 5.07 -26.69
CA CYS A 342 29.29 5.55 -25.71
C CYS A 342 30.62 4.75 -25.72
N PRO A 343 31.77 5.40 -25.98
CA PRO A 343 33.08 4.74 -25.90
C PRO A 343 33.40 4.19 -24.50
N LYS A 344 32.95 4.85 -23.44
CA LYS A 344 33.15 4.41 -22.05
C LYS A 344 32.40 3.09 -21.78
N CYS A 345 31.12 3.02 -22.16
CA CYS A 345 30.32 1.80 -21.97
C CYS A 345 30.85 0.65 -22.84
N LYS A 346 31.22 0.91 -24.09
CA LYS A 346 31.85 -0.09 -24.97
C LYS A 346 33.14 -0.63 -24.39
N LYS A 347 33.97 0.23 -23.79
CA LYS A 347 35.21 -0.17 -23.13
C LYS A 347 34.93 -1.13 -21.98
N VAL A 348 34.02 -0.78 -21.05
CA VAL A 348 33.65 -1.65 -19.92
C VAL A 348 33.06 -2.97 -20.41
N ALA A 349 32.20 -2.95 -21.44
CA ALA A 349 31.64 -4.15 -22.03
C ALA A 349 32.75 -5.07 -22.59
N ALA A 350 33.71 -4.52 -23.33
CA ALA A 350 34.84 -5.28 -23.87
C ALA A 350 35.76 -5.83 -22.77
N GLU A 351 36.12 -5.03 -21.77
CA GLU A 351 36.99 -5.43 -20.66
C GLU A 351 36.39 -6.56 -19.81
N ASN A 352 35.07 -6.64 -19.72
CA ASN A 352 34.35 -7.66 -18.97
C ASN A 352 33.77 -8.79 -19.84
N ASN A 353 34.06 -8.81 -21.15
CA ASN A 353 33.50 -9.77 -22.12
C ASN A 353 31.95 -9.82 -22.12
N LEU A 354 31.31 -8.67 -21.94
CA LEU A 354 29.85 -8.53 -21.88
C LEU A 354 29.29 -8.03 -23.22
N LYS A 355 28.10 -8.52 -23.57
CA LYS A 355 27.25 -7.84 -24.56
C LYS A 355 26.71 -6.55 -23.95
N LEU A 356 26.43 -5.54 -24.79
CA LEU A 356 25.91 -4.24 -24.31
C LEU A 356 24.63 -4.35 -23.49
N ASN A 357 23.72 -5.26 -23.86
CA ASN A 357 22.49 -5.52 -23.11
C ASN A 357 22.70 -6.26 -21.78
N LYS A 358 23.94 -6.68 -21.48
CA LYS A 358 24.32 -7.25 -20.17
C LYS A 358 25.01 -6.23 -19.26
N LEU A 359 25.26 -5.01 -19.73
CA LEU A 359 25.83 -3.94 -18.90
C LEU A 359 24.91 -3.57 -17.73
N GLN A 360 23.59 -3.65 -17.91
CA GLN A 360 22.64 -3.40 -16.83
C GLN A 360 22.86 -4.37 -15.66
N ALA A 361 22.94 -5.68 -15.92
CA ALA A 361 23.21 -6.66 -14.86
C ALA A 361 24.59 -6.45 -14.20
N TYR A 362 25.61 -6.05 -14.96
CA TYR A 362 26.90 -5.64 -14.39
C TYR A 362 26.75 -4.46 -13.41
N PHE A 363 25.95 -3.46 -13.77
CA PHE A 363 25.63 -2.35 -12.88
C PHE A 363 24.84 -2.80 -11.65
N THR A 364 23.73 -3.53 -11.86
CA THR A 364 22.87 -4.06 -10.79
C THR A 364 23.68 -4.85 -9.76
N ASN A 365 24.54 -5.77 -10.19
CA ASN A 365 25.38 -6.56 -9.28
C ASN A 365 26.36 -5.71 -8.47
N ARG A 366 26.91 -4.63 -9.05
CA ARG A 366 27.80 -3.70 -8.32
C ARG A 366 27.03 -2.90 -7.28
N VAL A 367 25.84 -2.42 -7.63
CA VAL A 367 24.97 -1.67 -6.72
C VAL A 367 24.46 -2.56 -5.58
N GLU A 368 23.98 -3.75 -5.92
CA GLU A 368 23.55 -4.75 -4.95
C GLU A 368 24.65 -5.11 -3.97
N LYS A 369 25.87 -5.36 -4.44
CA LYS A 369 27.01 -5.65 -3.56
C LYS A 369 27.25 -4.52 -2.56
N TYR A 370 27.07 -3.27 -2.98
CA TYR A 370 27.21 -2.11 -2.09
C TYR A 370 26.07 -2.07 -1.05
N ILE A 371 24.82 -2.23 -1.49
CA ILE A 371 23.62 -2.28 -0.64
C ILE A 371 23.70 -3.42 0.38
N ASN A 372 24.11 -4.62 -0.04
CA ASN A 372 24.34 -5.77 0.83
C ASN A 372 25.42 -5.49 1.88
N GLY A 373 26.47 -4.74 1.52
CA GLY A 373 27.50 -4.27 2.45
C GLY A 373 26.98 -3.34 3.56
N LYS A 374 25.78 -2.77 3.40
CA LYS A 374 25.06 -1.95 4.39
C LYS A 374 24.02 -2.76 5.18
N GLY A 375 23.96 -4.09 5.00
CA GLY A 375 22.96 -4.95 5.64
C GLY A 375 21.55 -4.78 5.09
N ARG A 376 21.44 -4.31 3.84
CA ARG A 376 20.18 -4.13 3.10
C ARG A 376 20.13 -5.11 1.94
N GLU A 377 18.97 -5.29 1.34
CA GLU A 377 18.77 -6.11 0.14
C GLU A 377 18.07 -5.29 -0.95
N ILE A 378 18.28 -5.67 -2.22
CA ILE A 378 17.61 -4.99 -3.34
C ILE A 378 16.28 -5.63 -3.68
N VAL A 379 15.36 -4.80 -4.13
CA VAL A 379 14.22 -5.20 -4.97
C VAL A 379 14.40 -4.52 -6.34
N GLY A 380 14.13 -5.23 -7.43
CA GLY A 380 14.10 -4.62 -8.76
C GLY A 380 13.01 -5.22 -9.64
N TRP A 381 12.57 -4.46 -10.63
CA TRP A 381 11.60 -4.90 -11.61
C TRP A 381 12.15 -6.08 -12.43
N ASP A 382 11.25 -6.95 -12.91
CA ASP A 382 11.63 -8.26 -13.43
C ASP A 382 12.57 -8.27 -14.66
N GLU A 383 12.84 -7.13 -15.30
CA GLU A 383 13.91 -6.92 -16.27
C GLU A 383 15.29 -7.23 -15.71
N ILE A 384 15.54 -7.07 -14.40
CA ILE A 384 16.85 -7.39 -13.83
C ILE A 384 17.20 -8.87 -14.00
N LEU A 385 16.21 -9.76 -14.16
CA LEU A 385 16.41 -11.19 -14.47
C LEU A 385 16.99 -11.44 -15.87
N ASP A 386 17.03 -10.44 -16.74
CA ASP A 386 17.53 -10.62 -18.11
C ASP A 386 19.06 -10.68 -18.17
N GLY A 387 19.76 -10.50 -17.04
CA GLY A 387 21.19 -10.81 -16.89
C GLY A 387 21.49 -11.71 -15.69
N ASP A 388 22.78 -11.98 -15.48
CA ASP A 388 23.23 -12.86 -14.39
C ASP A 388 23.26 -12.06 -13.08
N ILE A 389 22.12 -11.95 -12.41
CA ILE A 389 21.99 -11.25 -11.12
C ILE A 389 22.27 -12.17 -9.92
N ASN A 390 22.68 -11.60 -8.79
CA ASN A 390 22.93 -12.37 -7.58
C ASN A 390 21.63 -12.93 -6.98
N PRO A 391 21.60 -14.20 -6.52
CA PRO A 391 20.44 -14.81 -5.89
C PRO A 391 19.81 -14.05 -4.71
N SER A 392 20.54 -13.13 -4.06
CA SER A 392 19.99 -12.29 -2.98
C SER A 392 18.99 -11.22 -3.45
N ALA A 393 18.94 -10.92 -4.75
CA ALA A 393 18.01 -9.95 -5.29
C ALA A 393 16.55 -10.46 -5.20
N THR A 394 15.65 -9.60 -4.73
CA THR A 394 14.21 -9.85 -4.79
C THR A 394 13.63 -9.28 -6.08
N ILE A 395 12.76 -10.04 -6.75
CA ILE A 395 12.17 -9.66 -8.04
C ILE A 395 10.76 -9.13 -7.86
N MET A 396 10.47 -7.96 -8.44
CA MET A 396 9.10 -7.47 -8.57
C MET A 396 8.56 -7.75 -9.99
N SER A 397 7.65 -8.72 -10.10
CA SER A 397 7.13 -9.21 -11.38
C SER A 397 5.92 -8.40 -11.85
N TRP A 398 6.14 -7.49 -12.81
CA TRP A 398 5.13 -6.59 -13.34
C TRP A 398 4.66 -6.97 -14.73
N ARG A 399 5.52 -7.58 -15.57
CA ARG A 399 5.15 -7.99 -16.94
C ARG A 399 4.24 -9.21 -17.00
N GLY A 400 3.98 -9.85 -15.86
CA GLY A 400 3.03 -10.96 -15.74
C GLY A 400 3.37 -11.89 -14.58
N ILE A 401 2.74 -13.06 -14.60
CA ILE A 401 3.00 -14.13 -13.64
C ILE A 401 4.24 -14.96 -14.03
N GLU A 402 4.50 -15.09 -15.33
CA GLU A 402 5.59 -15.92 -15.87
C GLU A 402 6.99 -15.43 -15.47
N PRO A 403 7.34 -14.13 -15.55
CA PRO A 403 8.65 -13.65 -15.10
C PRO A 403 8.89 -13.91 -13.61
N GLY A 404 7.84 -13.80 -12.79
CA GLY A 404 7.88 -14.12 -11.37
C GLY A 404 8.10 -15.61 -11.12
N GLU A 405 7.44 -16.51 -11.86
CA GLU A 405 7.73 -17.94 -11.77
C GLU A 405 9.16 -18.27 -12.21
N ARG A 406 9.67 -17.59 -13.25
CA ARG A 406 11.06 -17.70 -13.70
C ARG A 406 12.03 -17.29 -12.59
N GLY A 407 11.83 -16.13 -11.97
CA GLY A 407 12.65 -15.66 -10.83
C GLY A 407 12.63 -16.63 -9.66
N ALA A 408 11.45 -17.12 -9.29
CA ALA A 408 11.29 -18.10 -8.22
C ALA A 408 11.98 -19.44 -8.52
N LYS A 409 12.00 -19.91 -9.78
CA LYS A 409 12.73 -21.12 -10.20
C LYS A 409 14.24 -20.96 -10.11
N LEU A 410 14.74 -19.73 -10.24
CA LEU A 410 16.15 -19.39 -10.08
C LEU A 410 16.53 -19.18 -8.60
N GLY A 411 15.57 -19.28 -7.68
CA GLY A 411 15.77 -19.19 -6.23
C GLY A 411 15.65 -17.79 -5.66
N HIS A 412 15.21 -16.81 -6.45
CA HIS A 412 14.93 -15.46 -5.97
C HIS A 412 13.57 -15.41 -5.27
N ASP A 413 13.48 -14.58 -4.23
CA ASP A 413 12.19 -14.17 -3.69
C ASP A 413 11.49 -13.22 -4.66
N VAL A 414 10.16 -13.27 -4.69
CA VAL A 414 9.33 -12.60 -5.69
C VAL A 414 8.15 -11.88 -5.05
N ILE A 415 7.93 -10.64 -5.48
CA ILE A 415 6.74 -9.83 -5.22
C ILE A 415 5.95 -9.75 -6.53
N MET A 416 4.68 -10.16 -6.50
CA MET A 416 3.82 -10.14 -7.69
C MET A 416 3.09 -8.81 -7.83
N SER A 417 3.32 -8.10 -8.93
CA SER A 417 2.61 -6.87 -9.29
C SER A 417 2.18 -6.83 -10.76
N PRO A 418 1.61 -7.92 -11.32
CA PRO A 418 1.36 -8.01 -12.76
C PRO A 418 0.39 -6.94 -13.25
N THR A 419 0.73 -6.25 -14.34
CA THR A 419 -0.08 -5.19 -14.98
C THR A 419 -1.54 -5.56 -15.16
N SER A 420 -1.79 -6.82 -15.55
CA SER A 420 -3.13 -7.35 -15.79
C SER A 420 -4.03 -7.43 -14.53
N TYR A 421 -3.48 -7.17 -13.34
CA TYR A 421 -4.20 -7.24 -12.06
C TYR A 421 -3.89 -6.10 -11.09
N CYS A 422 -2.74 -5.44 -11.22
CA CYS A 422 -2.16 -4.61 -10.17
C CYS A 422 -1.87 -3.16 -10.56
N TYR A 423 -2.16 -2.71 -11.79
CA TYR A 423 -1.86 -1.33 -12.22
C TYR A 423 -3.10 -0.44 -12.09
N PHE A 424 -3.16 0.33 -11.00
CA PHE A 424 -4.35 1.08 -10.60
C PHE A 424 -4.43 2.48 -11.26
N ASP A 425 -3.47 2.81 -12.10
CA ASP A 425 -3.52 3.90 -13.08
C ASP A 425 -4.40 3.56 -14.31
N TYR A 426 -4.73 2.27 -14.50
CA TYR A 426 -5.63 1.79 -15.55
C TYR A 426 -7.08 2.20 -15.26
N LYS A 427 -7.86 2.44 -16.32
CA LYS A 427 -9.30 2.72 -16.26
C LYS A 427 -10.04 1.61 -15.51
N GLN A 428 -11.09 1.97 -14.78
CA GLN A 428 -11.95 1.03 -14.03
C GLN A 428 -13.28 0.75 -14.73
N ASN A 429 -13.65 1.59 -15.70
CA ASN A 429 -14.84 1.45 -16.51
C ASN A 429 -14.53 1.63 -18.00
N LYS A 430 -15.32 0.96 -18.84
CA LYS A 430 -15.23 1.07 -20.31
C LYS A 430 -15.84 2.37 -20.84
N ASN A 431 -16.73 3.01 -20.08
CA ASN A 431 -17.39 4.23 -20.52
C ASN A 431 -16.46 5.44 -20.39
N GLU A 432 -15.82 5.80 -21.51
CA GLU A 432 -14.85 6.89 -21.59
C GLU A 432 -15.44 8.27 -21.30
N GLU A 433 -16.76 8.46 -21.44
CA GLU A 433 -17.40 9.75 -21.10
C GLU A 433 -17.48 9.99 -19.59
N THR A 434 -17.45 8.91 -18.80
CA THR A 434 -17.61 8.97 -17.33
C THR A 434 -16.36 8.60 -16.57
N GLU A 435 -15.39 8.00 -17.24
CA GLU A 435 -14.13 7.58 -16.64
C GLU A 435 -13.10 8.70 -16.77
N PRO A 436 -12.47 9.16 -15.67
CA PRO A 436 -11.39 10.12 -15.75
C PRO A 436 -10.25 9.62 -16.66
N GLU A 437 -9.48 10.56 -17.21
CA GLU A 437 -8.29 10.23 -17.99
C GLU A 437 -7.33 9.32 -17.20
N GLY A 438 -6.76 8.35 -17.90
CA GLY A 438 -5.91 7.30 -17.36
C GLY A 438 -5.31 6.46 -18.50
N GLN A 439 -4.55 5.43 -18.15
CA GLN A 439 -4.01 4.52 -19.15
C GLN A 439 -5.13 3.76 -19.88
N HIS A 440 -4.88 3.35 -21.13
CA HIS A 440 -5.88 2.73 -22.00
C HIS A 440 -6.46 1.40 -21.50
N ALA A 441 -5.69 0.66 -20.71
CA ALA A 441 -6.10 -0.66 -20.23
C ALA A 441 -7.24 -0.56 -19.21
N LEU A 442 -8.07 -1.61 -19.16
CA LEU A 442 -9.18 -1.74 -18.22
C LEU A 442 -8.82 -2.73 -17.11
N LEU A 443 -8.92 -2.27 -15.87
CA LEU A 443 -8.74 -3.10 -14.69
C LEU A 443 -9.90 -2.86 -13.71
N THR A 444 -10.91 -3.71 -13.80
CA THR A 444 -12.08 -3.68 -12.90
C THR A 444 -11.75 -4.25 -11.53
N VAL A 445 -12.58 -3.95 -10.53
CA VAL A 445 -12.45 -4.53 -9.18
C VAL A 445 -12.50 -6.07 -9.20
N GLU A 446 -13.39 -6.65 -10.01
CA GLU A 446 -13.48 -8.11 -10.18
C GLU A 446 -12.20 -8.70 -10.75
N LYS A 447 -11.57 -8.01 -11.72
CA LYS A 447 -10.31 -8.45 -12.29
C LYS A 447 -9.21 -8.45 -11.23
N VAL A 448 -9.05 -7.37 -10.46
CA VAL A 448 -8.12 -7.33 -9.31
C VAL A 448 -8.40 -8.48 -8.35
N TYR A 449 -9.67 -8.66 -7.95
CA TYR A 449 -10.09 -9.71 -7.04
C TYR A 449 -9.74 -11.11 -7.55
N SER A 450 -9.77 -11.34 -8.86
CA SER A 450 -9.48 -12.65 -9.46
C SER A 450 -8.01 -13.06 -9.41
N LEU A 451 -7.08 -12.16 -9.02
CA LEU A 451 -5.66 -12.48 -8.91
C LEU A 451 -5.42 -13.61 -7.90
N ASP A 452 -4.63 -14.59 -8.31
CA ASP A 452 -3.91 -15.48 -7.41
C ASP A 452 -2.40 -15.24 -7.61
N PRO A 453 -1.69 -14.64 -6.63
CA PRO A 453 -0.26 -14.34 -6.76
C PRO A 453 0.62 -15.58 -6.83
N ALA A 454 0.15 -16.72 -6.31
CA ALA A 454 0.89 -17.97 -6.25
C ALA A 454 -0.01 -19.13 -6.73
N PRO A 455 -0.41 -19.14 -8.01
CA PRO A 455 -1.40 -20.07 -8.52
C PRO A 455 -0.94 -21.52 -8.42
N ALA A 456 -1.91 -22.43 -8.36
CA ALA A 456 -1.66 -23.87 -8.28
C ALA A 456 -0.85 -24.42 -9.48
N THR A 457 -0.85 -23.70 -10.61
CA THR A 457 -0.07 -24.01 -11.81
C THR A 457 1.44 -23.83 -11.60
N MET A 458 1.88 -23.03 -10.63
CA MET A 458 3.30 -22.93 -10.26
C MET A 458 3.75 -24.18 -9.51
N SER A 459 5.05 -24.48 -9.55
CA SER A 459 5.63 -25.53 -8.71
C SER A 459 5.50 -25.19 -7.22
N ALA A 460 5.45 -26.21 -6.35
CA ALA A 460 5.36 -26.00 -4.90
C ALA A 460 6.58 -25.26 -4.34
N ASP A 461 7.77 -25.46 -4.92
CA ASP A 461 8.99 -24.77 -4.51
C ASP A 461 8.98 -23.30 -4.98
N SER A 462 8.56 -23.03 -6.21
CA SER A 462 8.39 -21.65 -6.70
C SER A 462 7.40 -20.87 -5.83
N ARG A 463 6.31 -21.50 -5.38
CA ARG A 463 5.32 -20.83 -4.50
C ARG A 463 5.91 -20.39 -3.16
N LYS A 464 6.94 -21.05 -2.63
CA LYS A 464 7.58 -20.67 -1.36
C LYS A 464 8.35 -19.35 -1.46
N HIS A 465 8.81 -19.01 -2.66
CA HIS A 465 9.50 -17.75 -2.95
C HIS A 465 8.56 -16.58 -3.23
N ILE A 466 7.24 -16.82 -3.36
CA ILE A 466 6.29 -15.73 -3.55
C ILE A 466 5.99 -15.08 -2.19
N LEU A 467 6.60 -13.92 -1.94
CA LEU A 467 6.45 -13.17 -0.70
C LEU A 467 5.05 -12.57 -0.55
N GLY A 468 4.42 -12.22 -1.67
CA GLY A 468 3.09 -11.66 -1.73
C GLY A 468 2.83 -10.85 -2.99
N ALA A 469 1.92 -9.88 -2.88
CA ALA A 469 1.48 -9.07 -4.02
C ALA A 469 1.46 -7.59 -3.71
N GLN A 470 1.52 -6.77 -4.76
CA GLN A 470 1.48 -5.33 -4.70
C GLN A 470 0.61 -4.74 -5.81
N GLY A 471 -0.15 -3.69 -5.47
CA GLY A 471 -0.77 -2.78 -6.44
C GLY A 471 0.12 -1.55 -6.68
N ASN A 472 0.16 -1.04 -7.90
CA ASN A 472 0.97 0.10 -8.30
C ASN A 472 0.06 1.23 -8.77
N LEU A 473 0.28 2.45 -8.29
CA LEU A 473 -0.34 3.65 -8.82
C LEU A 473 0.74 4.53 -9.44
N TRP A 474 0.92 4.36 -10.75
CA TRP A 474 1.65 5.32 -11.59
C TRP A 474 0.83 6.59 -11.80
N THR A 475 1.50 7.73 -11.96
CA THR A 475 0.80 9.03 -11.84
C THR A 475 0.93 9.95 -13.03
N GLU A 476 1.21 9.46 -14.24
CA GLU A 476 1.18 10.27 -15.48
C GLU A 476 -0.13 11.05 -15.63
N TYR A 477 -1.27 10.40 -15.35
CA TYR A 477 -2.62 10.97 -15.48
C TYR A 477 -3.34 11.15 -14.14
N VAL A 478 -2.59 11.16 -13.03
CA VAL A 478 -3.12 11.22 -11.67
C VAL A 478 -2.48 12.40 -10.93
N ALA A 479 -2.88 13.62 -11.31
CA ALA A 479 -2.23 14.83 -10.83
C ALA A 479 -2.66 15.30 -9.42
N TYR A 480 -3.76 14.79 -8.88
CA TYR A 480 -4.37 15.31 -7.65
C TYR A 480 -4.81 14.20 -6.67
N PRO A 481 -4.83 14.50 -5.35
CA PRO A 481 -5.26 13.59 -4.29
C PRO A 481 -6.57 12.83 -4.54
N ASN A 482 -7.63 13.53 -4.92
CA ASN A 482 -8.94 12.93 -5.18
C ASN A 482 -8.91 11.95 -6.36
N ARG A 483 -8.12 12.24 -7.41
CA ARG A 483 -7.94 11.36 -8.56
C ARG A 483 -7.16 10.10 -8.18
N ALA A 484 -6.18 10.22 -7.27
CA ALA A 484 -5.45 9.09 -6.72
C ALA A 484 -6.34 8.19 -5.84
N GLU A 485 -7.15 8.78 -4.95
CA GLU A 485 -8.14 8.03 -4.15
C GLU A 485 -9.14 7.30 -5.06
N TYR A 486 -9.70 7.99 -6.06
CA TYR A 486 -10.59 7.38 -7.05
C TYR A 486 -9.93 6.20 -7.78
N ALA A 487 -8.66 6.34 -8.15
CA ALA A 487 -7.90 5.31 -8.85
C ALA A 487 -7.76 4.04 -8.00
N VAL A 488 -7.49 4.18 -6.71
CA VAL A 488 -7.17 3.04 -5.85
C VAL A 488 -8.39 2.45 -5.15
N LEU A 489 -9.44 3.23 -4.90
CA LEU A 489 -10.65 2.78 -4.21
C LEU A 489 -11.80 2.51 -5.20
N PRO A 490 -12.46 1.33 -5.14
CA PRO A 490 -12.34 0.27 -4.14
C PRO A 490 -11.40 -0.89 -4.54
N ARG A 491 -10.53 -0.72 -5.55
CA ARG A 491 -9.59 -1.80 -5.97
C ARG A 491 -8.62 -2.24 -4.88
N MET A 492 -8.20 -1.35 -3.98
CA MET A 492 -7.45 -1.70 -2.76
C MET A 492 -8.18 -2.70 -1.87
N ALA A 493 -9.51 -2.60 -1.76
CA ALA A 493 -10.32 -3.54 -1.00
C ALA A 493 -10.27 -4.95 -1.61
N ALA A 494 -10.31 -5.05 -2.93
CA ALA A 494 -10.14 -6.33 -3.61
C ALA A 494 -8.72 -6.88 -3.45
N LEU A 495 -7.69 -6.04 -3.64
CA LEU A 495 -6.30 -6.46 -3.52
C LEU A 495 -5.94 -6.90 -2.10
N CYS A 496 -6.44 -6.20 -1.07
CA CYS A 496 -6.14 -6.61 0.30
C CYS A 496 -6.75 -7.97 0.65
N GLU A 497 -7.89 -8.31 0.06
CA GLU A 497 -8.47 -9.65 0.21
C GLU A 497 -7.62 -10.71 -0.52
N VAL A 498 -7.09 -10.40 -1.71
CA VAL A 498 -6.11 -11.27 -2.41
C VAL A 498 -4.84 -11.51 -1.57
N GLN A 499 -4.36 -10.46 -0.91
CA GLN A 499 -3.15 -10.46 -0.09
C GLN A 499 -3.34 -11.20 1.25
N TRP A 500 -4.56 -11.22 1.80
CA TRP A 500 -4.83 -11.68 3.16
C TRP A 500 -5.59 -13.00 3.22
N THR A 501 -6.65 -13.16 2.42
CA THR A 501 -7.61 -14.27 2.52
C THR A 501 -7.11 -15.49 1.73
N SER A 502 -7.39 -16.68 2.25
CA SER A 502 -7.03 -17.92 1.56
C SER A 502 -7.86 -18.11 0.28
N THR A 503 -7.28 -18.73 -0.74
CA THR A 503 -7.92 -18.84 -2.07
C THR A 503 -9.23 -19.60 -2.05
N ASP A 504 -9.36 -20.60 -1.18
CA ASP A 504 -10.58 -21.42 -1.00
C ASP A 504 -11.77 -20.66 -0.41
N LYS A 505 -11.54 -19.45 0.13
CA LYS A 505 -12.57 -18.59 0.74
C LYS A 505 -12.97 -17.40 -0.11
N LYS A 506 -12.31 -17.20 -1.26
CA LYS A 506 -12.61 -16.08 -2.15
C LYS A 506 -13.93 -16.34 -2.87
N ASP A 507 -14.85 -15.40 -2.73
CA ASP A 507 -16.13 -15.35 -3.43
C ASP A 507 -16.43 -13.88 -3.74
N PHE A 508 -16.44 -13.53 -5.02
CA PHE A 508 -16.60 -12.15 -5.45
C PHE A 508 -17.99 -11.58 -5.12
N ASN A 509 -19.05 -12.39 -5.16
CA ASN A 509 -20.40 -11.93 -4.81
C ASN A 509 -20.49 -11.61 -3.31
N ASN A 510 -19.88 -12.46 -2.49
CA ASN A 510 -19.81 -12.25 -1.05
C ASN A 510 -18.90 -11.06 -0.70
N PHE A 511 -17.76 -10.90 -1.38
CA PHE A 511 -16.91 -9.70 -1.29
C PHE A 511 -17.69 -8.42 -1.62
N ARG A 512 -18.47 -8.42 -2.72
CA ARG A 512 -19.26 -7.25 -3.13
C ARG A 512 -20.24 -6.80 -2.05
N GLN A 513 -20.89 -7.74 -1.35
CA GLN A 513 -21.77 -7.41 -0.23
C GLN A 513 -21.01 -6.75 0.94
N ARG A 514 -19.83 -7.28 1.30
CA ARG A 514 -18.99 -6.67 2.34
C ARG A 514 -18.44 -5.30 1.93
N ALA A 515 -18.20 -5.09 0.64
CA ALA A 515 -17.71 -3.83 0.10
C ALA A 515 -18.69 -2.67 0.37
N ASP A 516 -20.00 -2.94 0.51
CA ASP A 516 -20.99 -1.93 0.88
C ASP A 516 -20.65 -1.27 2.23
N HIS A 517 -20.14 -2.04 3.20
CA HIS A 517 -19.72 -1.49 4.48
C HIS A 517 -18.44 -0.65 4.34
N MET A 518 -17.47 -1.12 3.55
CA MET A 518 -16.27 -0.33 3.23
C MET A 518 -16.61 1.01 2.58
N ALA A 519 -17.58 1.05 1.67
CA ALA A 519 -18.01 2.29 1.04
C ALA A 519 -18.56 3.30 2.06
N LYS A 520 -19.29 2.83 3.09
CA LYS A 520 -19.74 3.70 4.19
C LYS A 520 -18.57 4.22 5.03
N ILE A 521 -17.53 3.42 5.26
CA ILE A 521 -16.29 3.87 5.91
C ILE A 521 -15.62 4.93 5.05
N TYR A 522 -15.61 4.77 3.72
CA TYR A 522 -15.06 5.77 2.82
C TYR A 522 -15.83 7.09 2.89
N ASP A 523 -17.16 7.03 2.91
CA ASP A 523 -18.01 8.20 3.08
C ASP A 523 -17.73 8.92 4.41
N LEU A 524 -17.56 8.17 5.51
CA LEU A 524 -17.23 8.74 6.83
C LEU A 524 -15.94 9.57 6.82
N HIS A 525 -14.93 9.12 6.07
CA HIS A 525 -13.63 9.79 5.96
C HIS A 525 -13.52 10.75 4.76
N ASN A 526 -14.62 10.95 4.03
CA ASN A 526 -14.67 11.74 2.80
C ASN A 526 -13.59 11.31 1.79
N TYR A 527 -13.34 10.01 1.64
CA TYR A 527 -12.49 9.50 0.57
C TYR A 527 -13.27 9.54 -0.76
N VAL A 528 -12.59 9.89 -1.84
CA VAL A 528 -13.14 9.77 -3.19
C VAL A 528 -12.89 8.36 -3.73
N TYR A 529 -13.92 7.69 -4.23
CA TYR A 529 -13.79 6.32 -4.75
C TYR A 529 -14.71 6.07 -5.94
N ALA A 530 -14.32 5.10 -6.77
CA ALA A 530 -15.09 4.72 -7.94
C ALA A 530 -16.40 4.01 -7.55
N LEU A 531 -17.51 4.41 -8.17
CA LEU A 531 -18.85 3.91 -7.83
C LEU A 531 -19.32 2.73 -8.69
N HIS A 532 -18.46 2.12 -9.51
CA HIS A 532 -18.87 1.09 -10.47
C HIS A 532 -19.41 -0.19 -9.82
N LEU A 533 -19.02 -0.51 -8.59
CA LEU A 533 -19.62 -1.61 -7.81
C LEU A 533 -21.05 -1.29 -7.33
N TRP A 534 -21.38 0.00 -7.24
CA TRP A 534 -22.64 0.53 -6.71
C TRP A 534 -23.34 1.46 -7.72
N PRO A 535 -23.80 0.96 -8.88
CA PRO A 535 -24.44 1.79 -9.90
C PRO A 535 -25.60 2.65 -9.37
N ASN A 536 -26.35 2.15 -8.38
CA ASN A 536 -27.45 2.89 -7.75
C ASN A 536 -26.99 4.17 -7.03
N ARG A 537 -25.74 4.22 -6.55
CA ARG A 537 -25.16 5.40 -5.88
C ARG A 537 -24.71 6.48 -6.85
N PHE A 538 -24.45 6.11 -8.10
CA PHE A 538 -23.99 7.03 -9.14
C PHE A 538 -24.99 8.16 -9.40
N ASN A 539 -26.30 7.84 -9.38
CA ASN A 539 -27.37 8.79 -9.67
C ASN A 539 -27.71 9.71 -8.48
N HIS A 540 -27.37 9.34 -7.25
CA HIS A 540 -27.68 10.14 -6.05
C HIS A 540 -26.60 11.18 -5.75
N ASN A 541 -25.32 10.87 -6.00
CA ASN A 541 -24.25 11.81 -5.71
C ASN A 541 -24.13 12.94 -6.74
N ARG A 542 -24.58 12.77 -8.00
CA ARG A 542 -24.45 13.84 -9.01
C ARG A 542 -25.38 15.05 -8.81
N SER A 543 -26.40 14.96 -7.96
CA SER A 543 -27.25 16.12 -7.63
C SER A 543 -26.67 17.00 -6.51
N ASP A 544 -25.73 16.45 -5.74
CA ASP A 544 -25.09 17.12 -4.60
C ASP A 544 -23.71 17.72 -4.97
N TRP A 545 -23.23 17.46 -6.19
CA TRP A 545 -22.01 17.98 -6.81
C TRP A 545 -22.40 18.90 -7.97
#